data_AF-F6H5Q0-F1
#
_entry.id   AF-F6H5Q0-F1
#
_cell.length_a   1.000
_cell.length_b   1.000
_cell.length_c   1.000
_cell.angle_alpha   90.00
_cell.angle_beta   90.00
_cell.angle_gamma   90.00
#
_symmetry.space_group_name_H-M   'P 1'
#
loop_
_entity.id
_entity.type
_entity.pdbx_description
1 polymer ?
#
loop_
_entity_poly.entity_id
_entity_poly.type
_entity_poly.pdbx_seq_one_letter_code
_entity_poly.pdbx_strand_id
1 'polypeptide(L)'
;MLGWSTRLDNHPASLVAVSGTFYNWDFYVGTSSLEEASDQEHCCTFRGSLCKLDTKSGAILWKTLTLPDNGGGMGEYAGAGIRGSGPSIDV
;
A
#
# COMPACT_ATOMS: atom_id res chain seq x y z
N MET A 1 -21.25 13.36 0.75
CA MET A 1 -20.16 14.19 0.20
C MET A 1 -18.87 13.42 0.38
N LEU A 2 -18.08 13.26 -0.69
CA LEU A 2 -16.75 12.66 -0.61
C LEU A 2 -15.75 13.79 -0.33
N GLY A 3 -15.00 13.69 0.78
CA GLY A 3 -14.03 14.73 1.17
C GLY A 3 -12.78 14.74 0.28
N TRP A 4 -12.28 13.55 -0.06
CA TRP A 4 -11.15 13.32 -0.97
C TRP A 4 -11.10 11.85 -1.39
N SER A 5 -10.29 11.55 -2.40
CA SER A 5 -9.96 10.19 -2.84
C SER A 5 -8.53 10.18 -3.34
N THR A 6 -7.72 9.26 -2.81
CA THR A 6 -6.29 9.21 -3.07
C THR A 6 -5.89 7.82 -3.54
N ARG A 7 -5.22 7.75 -4.69
CA ARG A 7 -4.65 6.50 -5.20
C ARG A 7 -3.33 6.22 -4.47
N LEU A 8 -3.28 5.11 -3.73
CA LEU A 8 -2.10 4.72 -2.94
C LEU A 8 -1.03 4.01 -3.76
N ASP A 9 -1.43 3.28 -4.80
CA ASP A 9 -0.53 2.50 -5.63
C ASP A 9 -0.96 2.47 -7.10
N ASN A 10 0.01 2.35 -7.99
CA ASN A 10 -0.21 2.31 -9.43
C ASN A 10 -0.25 0.88 -9.98
N HIS A 11 0.21 -0.11 -9.22
CA HIS A 11 0.24 -1.51 -9.64
C HIS A 11 -1.19 -2.03 -9.92
N PRO A 12 -1.43 -2.67 -11.09
CA PRO A 12 -2.79 -3.08 -11.50
C PRO A 12 -3.47 -4.04 -10.51
N ALA A 13 -2.69 -4.94 -9.92
CA ALA A 13 -3.18 -5.91 -8.94
C ALA A 13 -3.20 -5.36 -7.50
N SER A 14 -2.88 -4.08 -7.27
CA SER A 14 -2.87 -3.49 -5.92
C SER A 14 -4.28 -3.29 -5.38
N LEU A 15 -4.45 -3.54 -4.10
CA LEU A 15 -5.65 -3.26 -3.32
C LEU A 15 -5.30 -2.81 -1.91
N VAL A 16 -6.30 -2.28 -1.21
CA VAL A 16 -6.24 -2.03 0.23
C VAL A 16 -6.95 -3.19 0.92
N ALA A 17 -6.18 -4.07 1.55
CA ALA A 17 -6.68 -5.24 2.27
C ALA A 17 -6.60 -5.10 3.80
N VAL A 18 -6.09 -3.96 4.28
CA VAL A 18 -5.93 -3.64 5.69
C VAL A 18 -6.83 -2.46 6.04
N SER A 19 -7.44 -2.47 7.22
CA SER A 19 -8.08 -1.27 7.76
C SER A 19 -7.02 -0.18 8.01
N GLY A 20 -7.38 1.08 7.85
CA GLY A 20 -6.48 2.17 8.24
C GLY A 20 -6.63 2.55 9.71
N THR A 21 -5.56 3.08 10.28
CA THR A 21 -5.53 3.62 11.65
C THR A 21 -5.51 5.13 11.60
N PHE A 22 -6.43 5.79 12.30
CA PHE A 22 -6.39 7.24 12.51
C PHE A 22 -5.65 7.56 13.80
N TYR A 23 -4.68 8.48 13.73
CA TYR A 23 -3.97 8.97 14.91
C TYR A 23 -3.43 10.38 14.65
N ASN A 24 -3.67 11.31 15.58
CA ASN A 24 -3.14 12.68 15.57
C ASN A 24 -3.30 13.42 14.22
N TRP A 25 -4.53 13.46 13.68
CA TRP A 25 -4.87 14.09 12.38
C TRP A 25 -4.27 13.42 11.13
N ASP A 26 -3.65 12.27 11.31
CA ASP A 26 -3.08 11.48 10.23
C ASP A 26 -3.80 10.14 10.09
N PHE A 27 -3.81 9.62 8.87
CA PHE A 27 -4.38 8.31 8.54
C PHE A 27 -3.30 7.38 7.98
N TYR A 28 -3.16 6.21 8.58
CA TYR A 28 -2.13 5.22 8.23
C TYR A 28 -2.79 4.02 7.59
N VAL A 29 -2.37 3.65 6.38
CA VAL A 29 -2.98 2.55 5.63
C VAL A 29 -1.94 1.86 4.75
N GLY A 30 -2.06 0.54 4.63
CA GLY A 30 -1.16 -0.28 3.83
C GLY A 30 -1.76 -0.75 2.51
N THR A 31 -0.91 -1.13 1.56
CA THR A 31 -1.30 -1.76 0.29
C THR A 31 -0.92 -3.23 0.27
N SER A 32 -1.75 -4.04 -0.39
CA SER A 32 -1.53 -5.45 -0.70
C SER A 32 -1.78 -5.70 -2.19
N SER A 33 -1.50 -6.89 -2.68
CA SER A 33 -1.81 -7.33 -4.04
C SER A 33 -2.71 -8.56 -4.06
N LEU A 34 -3.27 -8.81 -5.25
CA LEU A 34 -3.76 -10.12 -5.71
C LEU A 34 -2.92 -10.61 -6.92
N GLU A 35 -1.67 -10.17 -7.02
CA GLU A 35 -0.77 -10.56 -8.12
C GLU A 35 -0.50 -12.07 -8.11
N GLU A 36 -0.58 -12.70 -6.93
CA GLU A 36 -0.49 -14.15 -6.75
C GLU A 36 -1.60 -14.94 -7.47
N ALA A 37 -2.70 -14.29 -7.87
CA ALA A 37 -3.77 -14.90 -8.65
C ALA A 37 -3.61 -14.69 -10.17
N SER A 38 -2.54 -14.00 -10.60
CA SER A 38 -2.23 -13.75 -12.01
C SER A 38 -1.35 -14.85 -12.59
N ASP A 39 -1.30 -14.93 -13.92
CA ASP A 39 -0.43 -15.87 -14.61
C ASP A 39 1.06 -15.57 -14.36
N GLN A 40 1.88 -16.63 -14.36
CA GLN A 40 3.30 -16.56 -13.99
C GLN A 40 4.12 -15.68 -14.95
N GLU A 41 3.71 -15.58 -16.22
CA GLU A 41 4.36 -14.70 -17.20
C GLU A 41 4.05 -13.21 -17.01
N HIS A 42 3.05 -12.87 -16.19
CA HIS A 42 2.59 -11.50 -15.94
C HIS A 42 2.82 -11.06 -14.47
N CYS A 43 3.57 -11.86 -13.71
CA CYS A 43 3.90 -11.68 -12.30
C CYS A 43 5.43 -11.83 -12.11
N CYS A 44 6.08 -11.29 -11.08
CA CYS A 44 5.55 -10.49 -9.99
C CYS A 44 6.40 -9.24 -9.80
N THR A 45 5.77 -8.09 -9.68
CA THR A 45 6.46 -6.80 -9.52
C THR A 45 5.87 -5.93 -8.41
N PHE A 46 4.73 -6.30 -7.83
CA PHE A 46 4.10 -5.55 -6.77
C PHE A 46 5.02 -5.43 -5.55
N ARG A 47 4.98 -4.26 -4.90
CA ARG A 47 5.64 -4.03 -3.61
C ARG A 47 4.64 -3.43 -2.65
N GLY A 48 4.44 -4.09 -1.51
CA GLY A 48 3.63 -3.55 -0.44
C GLY A 48 4.16 -2.21 0.05
N SER A 49 3.27 -1.37 0.56
CA SER A 49 3.65 -0.07 1.09
C SER A 49 2.77 0.32 2.26
N LEU A 50 3.34 1.05 3.20
CA LEU A 50 2.62 1.78 4.23
C LEU A 50 2.61 3.26 3.85
N CYS A 51 1.42 3.88 3.90
CA CYS A 51 1.24 5.30 3.60
C CYS A 51 0.71 6.02 4.84
N LYS A 52 1.19 7.24 5.06
CA LYS A 52 0.58 8.22 5.95
C LYS A 52 -0.06 9.32 5.14
N LEU A 53 -1.33 9.60 5.41
CA LEU A 53 -2.12 10.61 4.72
C LEU A 53 -2.55 11.72 5.69
N ASP A 54 -2.57 12.96 5.20
CA ASP A 54 -3.26 14.05 5.87
C ASP A 54 -4.77 13.83 5.78
N THR A 55 -5.46 13.84 6.92
CA THR A 55 -6.90 13.50 6.97
C THR A 55 -7.81 14.58 6.39
N LYS A 56 -7.32 15.82 6.28
CA LYS A 56 -8.10 16.95 5.72
C LYS A 56 -8.11 16.95 4.19
N SER A 57 -6.96 16.72 3.58
CA SER A 57 -6.75 16.80 2.13
C SER A 57 -6.69 15.43 1.43
N GLY A 58 -6.38 14.36 2.17
CA GLY A 58 -6.06 13.05 1.62
C GLY A 58 -4.66 12.98 1.00
N ALA A 59 -3.83 14.01 1.12
CA ALA A 59 -2.48 14.00 0.57
C ALA A 59 -1.60 12.95 1.25
N ILE A 60 -0.84 12.20 0.47
CA ILE A 60 0.18 11.27 0.99
C ILE A 60 1.33 12.12 1.54
N LEU A 61 1.53 12.11 2.85
CA LEU A 61 2.62 12.79 3.53
C LEU A 61 3.92 11.99 3.40
N TRP A 62 3.83 10.66 3.50
CA TRP A 62 4.92 9.75 3.15
C TRP A 62 4.40 8.38 2.74
N LYS A 63 5.26 7.65 2.03
CA LYS A 63 5.07 6.27 1.62
C LYS A 63 6.35 5.49 1.85
N THR A 64 6.27 4.40 2.59
CA THR A 64 7.39 3.48 2.86
C THR A 64 7.10 2.15 2.21
N LEU A 65 7.98 1.71 1.32
CA LEU A 65 7.87 0.41 0.64
C LEU A 65 8.41 -0.69 1.56
N THR A 66 7.74 -1.85 1.55
CA THR A 66 8.11 -3.00 2.39
C THR A 66 9.28 -3.80 1.82
N LEU A 67 9.59 -3.60 0.54
CA LEU A 67 10.71 -4.24 -0.16
C LEU A 67 11.62 -3.18 -0.80
N PRO A 68 12.91 -3.48 -1.04
CA PRO A 68 13.82 -2.67 -1.85
C PRO A 68 13.32 -2.47 -3.28
N ASP A 69 13.95 -1.56 -4.01
CA ASP A 69 13.60 -1.34 -5.41
C ASP A 69 13.88 -2.59 -6.26
N ASN A 70 12.87 -3.01 -7.01
CA ASN A 70 12.92 -4.16 -7.91
C ASN A 70 13.01 -3.73 -9.38
N GLY A 71 13.13 -2.42 -9.65
CA GLY A 71 13.22 -1.88 -11.01
C GLY A 71 11.99 -2.13 -11.89
N GLY A 72 10.88 -2.59 -11.31
CA GLY A 72 9.70 -3.05 -12.05
C GLY A 72 9.93 -4.35 -12.84
N GLY A 73 11.02 -5.08 -12.58
CA GLY A 73 11.36 -6.33 -13.25
C GLY A 73 10.83 -7.57 -12.52
N MET A 74 10.55 -8.62 -13.30
CA MET A 74 10.27 -9.95 -12.77
C MET A 74 11.56 -10.63 -12.30
N GLY A 75 11.47 -11.53 -11.32
CA GLY A 75 12.61 -12.27 -10.76
C GLY A 75 13.31 -11.57 -9.59
N GLU A 76 12.89 -10.36 -9.25
CA GLU A 76 13.34 -9.59 -8.09
C GLU A 76 12.40 -9.73 -6.89
N TYR A 77 12.69 -9.07 -5.77
CA TYR A 77 11.79 -9.05 -4.62
C TYR A 77 10.43 -8.43 -4.95
N ALA A 78 9.35 -9.21 -4.78
CA ALA A 78 7.98 -8.78 -4.97
C ALA A 78 7.06 -9.29 -3.82
N GLY A 79 5.90 -8.66 -3.66
CA GLY A 79 4.91 -8.97 -2.63
C GLY A 79 5.07 -8.10 -1.37
N ALA A 80 5.15 -8.78 -0.22
CA ALA A 80 5.17 -8.15 1.13
C ALA A 80 4.03 -7.13 1.35
N GLY A 81 2.82 -7.49 0.88
CA GLY A 81 1.61 -6.70 1.09
C GLY A 81 1.20 -6.65 2.57
N ILE A 82 0.65 -5.51 2.98
CA ILE A 82 0.16 -5.29 4.35
C ILE A 82 -1.32 -5.71 4.41
N ARG A 83 -1.64 -6.66 5.28
CA ARG A 83 -2.99 -7.20 5.50
C ARG A 83 -3.32 -7.27 6.99
N GLY A 84 -4.61 -7.18 7.35
CA GLY A 84 -5.07 -7.38 8.74
C GLY A 84 -5.93 -6.24 9.29
N SER A 85 -5.93 -6.10 10.61
CA SER A 85 -6.84 -5.20 11.36
C SER A 85 -6.41 -3.73 11.39
N GLY A 86 -5.17 -3.41 11.04
CA GLY A 86 -4.66 -2.03 10.97
C GLY A 86 -3.24 -1.89 11.54
N PRO A 87 -2.46 -0.88 11.11
CA PRO A 87 -1.17 -0.58 11.71
C PRO A 87 -1.32 -0.22 13.21
N SER A 88 -0.50 -0.83 14.07
CA SER A 88 -0.41 -0.45 15.49
C SER A 88 0.40 0.84 15.65
N ILE A 89 -0.06 1.71 16.53
CA ILE A 89 0.63 2.95 16.90
C ILE A 89 1.09 2.79 18.35
N ASP A 90 2.41 2.83 18.56
CA ASP A 90 3.06 2.78 19.86
C ASP A 90 3.58 4.19 20.19
N VAL A 91 3.15 4.76 21.32
CA VAL A 91 3.41 6.15 21.74
C VAL A 91 3.75 6.25 23.21
#